data_AF-A0A3B8UL39-F1
#
_entry.id   AF-A0A3B8UL39-F1
#
_cell.length_a   1.000
_cell.length_b   1.000
_cell.length_c   1.000
_cell.angle_alpha   90.00
_cell.angle_beta   90.00
_cell.angle_gamma   90.00
#
_symmetry.space_group_name_H-M   'P 1'
#
loop_
_entity.id
_entity.type
_entity.pdbx_description
1 polymer ?
#
loop_
_entity_poly.entity_id
_entity_poly.type
_entity_poly.pdbx_seq_one_letter_code
_entity_poly.pdbx_strand_id
1 'polypeptide(L)' 'GSFKLAEKSGCLIVPVVQNNTSAIFEDHAPFLKKAHTIIEFCEPLDMSLMSAEDKKNVPEYVHGLILTKYNNNQKLV' A
#
# COMPACT_ATOMS: atom_id res chain seq x y z
N GLY A 1 -11.15 -6.64 -11.55
CA GLY A 1 -10.22 -6.62 -10.40
C GLY A 1 -9.15 -5.58 -10.67
N SER A 2 -8.78 -4.82 -9.63
CA SER A 2 -7.79 -3.73 -9.67
C SER A 2 -6.45 -4.15 -10.29
N PHE A 3 -6.00 -5.39 -10.05
CA PHE A 3 -4.73 -5.92 -10.57
C PHE A 3 -4.79 -6.48 -12.00
N LYS A 4 -5.99 -6.63 -12.59
CA LYS A 4 -6.16 -7.27 -13.91
C LYS A 4 -5.55 -6.45 -15.04
N LEU A 5 -5.40 -5.14 -14.87
CA LEU A 5 -4.74 -4.28 -15.85
C LEU A 5 -3.25 -4.58 -15.89
N ALA A 6 -2.58 -4.59 -14.73
CA ALA A 6 -1.17 -4.92 -14.59
C ALA A 6 -0.86 -6.33 -15.10
N GLU A 7 -1.73 -7.30 -14.81
CA GLU A 7 -1.60 -8.66 -15.31
C GLU A 7 -1.62 -8.73 -16.85
N LYS A 8 -2.50 -7.97 -17.49
CA LYS A 8 -2.62 -7.95 -18.97
C LYS A 8 -1.52 -7.15 -19.65
N SER A 9 -1.05 -6.08 -19.01
CA SER A 9 -0.05 -5.18 -19.59
C SER A 9 1.39 -5.63 -19.31
N GLY A 10 1.61 -6.52 -18.35
CA GLY A 10 2.95 -6.89 -17.89
C GLY A 10 3.66 -5.75 -17.16
N CYS A 11 2.92 -4.74 -16.68
CA CYS A 11 3.51 -3.62 -15.95
C CYS A 11 3.80 -4.00 -14.50
N LEU A 12 4.90 -3.47 -13.97
CA LEU A 12 5.22 -3.57 -12.55
C LEU A 12 4.20 -2.81 -11.71
N ILE A 13 3.88 -3.34 -10.54
CA ILE A 13 3.03 -2.70 -9.55
C ILE A 13 3.91 -2.18 -8.42
N VAL A 14 3.78 -0.91 -8.04
CA VAL A 14 4.49 -0.34 -6.89
C VAL A 14 3.50 -0.12 -5.75
N PRO A 15 3.54 -0.92 -4.67
CA PRO A 15 2.73 -0.66 -3.49
C PRO A 15 3.20 0.62 -2.79
N VAL A 16 2.25 1.45 -2.38
CA VAL A 16 2.53 2.68 -1.62
C VAL A 16 1.78 2.62 -0.30
N VAL A 17 2.49 2.93 0.78
CA VAL A 17 1.93 2.97 2.13
C VAL A 17 1.94 4.39 2.65
N GLN A 18 0.80 4.84 3.16
CA GLN A 18 0.65 6.15 3.79
C GLN A 18 0.23 5.98 5.24
N ASN A 19 0.89 6.70 6.14
CA ASN A 19 0.65 6.65 7.57
C ASN A 19 0.28 8.03 8.11
N ASN A 20 -0.57 8.02 9.14
CA ASN A 20 -0.95 9.19 9.95
C ASN A 20 -1.64 10.33 9.17
N THR A 21 -2.26 10.02 8.03
CA THR A 21 -3.00 11.04 7.26
C THR A 21 -4.25 11.51 8.00
N SER A 22 -4.86 10.66 8.84
CA SER A 22 -6.04 11.01 9.65
C SER A 22 -5.79 12.17 10.61
N ALA A 23 -4.58 12.27 11.16
CA ALA A 23 -4.19 13.34 12.07
C ALA A 23 -4.17 14.73 11.39
N ILE A 24 -4.16 14.77 10.05
CA ILE A 24 -4.28 16.01 9.29
C ILE A 24 -5.72 16.52 9.33
N PHE A 25 -6.72 15.65 9.19
CA PHE A 25 -8.11 16.07 9.00
C PHE A 25 -9.12 15.22 9.77
N GLU A 26 -9.24 13.93 9.49
CA GLU A 26 -10.31 13.05 9.99
C GLU A 26 -10.41 13.04 11.52
N ASP A 27 -9.28 13.05 12.22
CA ASP A 27 -9.23 13.02 13.71
C ASP A 27 -9.66 14.34 14.35
N HIS A 28 -9.73 15.41 13.55
CA HIS A 28 -10.01 16.78 14.01
C HIS A 28 -11.07 17.49 13.17
N ALA A 29 -11.83 16.73 12.37
CA ALA A 29 -12.81 17.28 11.44
C ALA A 29 -13.79 18.19 12.20
N PRO A 30 -14.08 19.41 11.70
CA PRO A 30 -13.79 19.90 10.34
C PRO A 30 -12.46 20.68 10.19
N PHE A 31 -11.57 20.69 11.19
CA PHE A 31 -10.36 21.50 11.17
C PHE A 31 -9.14 20.73 10.67
N LEU A 32 -8.33 21.39 9.84
CA LEU A 32 -7.03 20.88 9.40
C LEU A 32 -5.96 21.17 10.45
N LYS A 33 -5.14 20.17 10.80
CA LYS A 33 -3.98 20.33 11.68
C LYS A 33 -2.70 19.85 11.01
N LYS A 34 -1.58 20.46 11.42
CA LYS A 34 -0.26 20.00 11.04
C LYS A 34 0.02 18.65 11.71
N ALA A 35 0.36 17.64 10.92
CA ALA A 35 0.79 16.33 11.39
C ALA A 35 2.06 15.88 10.66
N HIS A 36 2.85 15.03 11.31
CA HIS A 36 3.95 14.33 10.67
C HIS A 36 3.40 13.07 9.97
N THR A 37 3.62 12.95 8.67
CA THR A 37 3.16 11.80 7.88
C THR A 37 4.32 11.09 7.21
N ILE A 38 4.11 9.80 6.92
CA ILE A 38 5.10 8.96 6.24
C ILE A 38 4.45 8.40 4.98
N ILE A 39 5.19 8.49 3.86
CA ILE A 39 4.86 7.85 2.60
C ILE A 39 6.03 6.94 2.23
N GLU A 40 5.78 5.64 2.12
CA GLU A 40 6.78 4.65 1.72
C GLU A 40 6.41 4.01 0.38
N PHE A 41 7.36 4.04 -0.55
CA PHE A 41 7.30 3.30 -1.80
C PHE A 41 7.95 1.94 -1.60
N CYS A 42 7.16 0.87 -1.75
CA CYS A 42 7.65 -0.50 -1.62
C CYS A 42 8.36 -0.96 -2.90
N GLU A 43 8.98 -2.12 -2.82
CA GLU A 43 9.61 -2.75 -3.98
C GLU A 43 8.57 -3.03 -5.09
N PRO A 44 8.92 -2.75 -6.36
CA PRO A 44 8.06 -3.08 -7.49
C PRO A 44 7.81 -4.59 -7.59
N LEU A 45 6.56 -4.96 -7.81
CA LEU A 45 6.09 -6.33 -7.97
C LEU A 45 5.91 -6.66 -9.44
N ASP A 46 6.51 -7.78 -9.86
CA ASP A 46 6.28 -8.38 -11.16
C ASP A 46 5.34 -9.58 -11.05
N MET A 47 4.13 -9.45 -11.60
CA MET A 47 3.11 -10.50 -11.57
C MET A 47 3.47 -11.73 -12.40
N SER A 48 4.44 -11.61 -13.33
CA SER A 48 4.90 -12.74 -14.14
C SER A 48 5.80 -13.70 -13.35
N LEU A 49 6.44 -13.21 -12.29
CA LEU A 49 7.35 -13.96 -11.42
C LEU A 49 6.64 -14.58 -10.21
N MET A 50 5.35 -14.30 -10.02
CA MET A 50 4.57 -14.83 -8.90
C MET A 50 4.24 -16.31 -9.09
N SER A 51 4.13 -17.05 -7.98
CA SER A 51 3.64 -18.43 -7.98
C SER A 51 2.19 -18.49 -8.48
N ALA A 52 1.73 -19.64 -8.96
CA ALA A 52 0.34 -19.80 -9.40
C ALA A 52 -0.69 -19.53 -8.28
N GLU A 53 -0.30 -19.80 -7.03
CA GLU A 53 -1.13 -19.57 -5.84
C GLU A 53 -1.21 -18.08 -5.50
N ASP A 54 -0.07 -17.39 -5.44
CA ASP A 54 -0.03 -15.94 -5.20
C ASP A 54 -0.70 -15.16 -6.34
N LYS A 55 -0.59 -15.64 -7.58
CA LYS A 55 -1.23 -15.02 -8.75
C LYS A 55 -2.76 -15.13 -8.72
N LYS A 56 -3.30 -16.15 -8.05
CA LYS A 56 -4.74 -16.29 -7.83
C LYS A 56 -5.25 -15.33 -6.74
N ASN A 57 -4.39 -15.03 -5.76
CA ASN A 57 -4.71 -14.22 -4.57
C ASN A 57 -3.82 -12.97 -4.45
N VAL A 58 -3.56 -12.30 -5.58
CA VAL A 58 -2.73 -11.07 -5.64
C VAL A 58 -3.21 -9.99 -4.67
N PRO A 59 -4.53 -9.73 -4.51
CA PRO A 59 -5.00 -8.73 -3.56
C PRO A 59 -4.54 -9.01 -2.12
N GLU A 60 -4.72 -10.24 -1.63
CA GLU A 60 -4.28 -10.68 -0.30
C GLU A 60 -2.77 -10.57 -0.13
N TYR A 61 -1.99 -10.99 -1.13
CA TYR A 61 -0.53 -10.87 -1.10
C TYR A 61 -0.07 -9.41 -0.95
N VAL A 62 -0.58 -8.52 -1.80
CA VAL A 62 -0.22 -7.09 -1.77
C VAL A 62 -0.72 -6.44 -0.47
N HIS A 63 -1.89 -6.84 0.02
CA HIS A 63 -2.43 -6.35 1.29
C HIS A 63 -1.52 -6.73 2.46
N GLY A 64 -1.05 -7.99 2.54
CA GLY A 64 -0.13 -8.43 3.60
C GLY A 64 1.19 -7.63 3.62
N LEU A 65 1.73 -7.33 2.42
CA LEU A 65 2.92 -6.50 2.29
C LEU A 65 2.69 -5.06 2.77
N ILE A 66 1.58 -4.44 2.33
CA ILE A 66 1.20 -3.09 2.76
C ILE A 66 0.95 -3.04 4.27
N LEU A 67 0.24 -4.01 4.83
CA LEU A 67 -0.10 -4.07 6.25
C LEU A 67 1.17 -4.17 7.12
N THR A 68 2.13 -5.01 6.70
CA THR A 68 3.41 -5.15 7.39
C THR A 68 4.16 -3.82 7.45
N LYS A 69 4.26 -3.13 6.30
CA LYS A 69 4.92 -1.82 6.21
C LYS A 69 4.17 -0.73 6.98
N TYR A 70 2.85 -0.73 6.89
CA TYR A 70 1.99 0.19 7.64
C TYR A 70 2.23 0.07 9.14
N ASN A 71 2.21 -1.14 9.70
CA ASN A 71 2.41 -1.38 11.12
C ASN A 71 3.81 -0.98 11.62
N ASN A 72 4.83 -1.10 10.77
CA ASN A 72 6.18 -0.63 11.09
C ASN A 72 6.23 0.90 11.11
N ASN A 73 5.65 1.55 10.10
CA ASN A 73 5.65 3.01 9.97
C ASN A 73 4.76 3.72 11.00
N GLN A 74 3.72 3.05 11.50
CA GLN A 74 2.90 3.55 12.60
C GLN A 74 3.70 3.83 13.87
N LYS A 75 4.87 3.21 14.06
CA LYS A 75 5.75 3.43 15.23
C LYS A 75 6.65 4.66 15.09
N LEU A 76 6.67 5.28 13.91
CA LEU A 76 7.55 6.40 13.55
C LEU A 76 6.82 7.74 13.49
N VAL A 77 5.52 7.74 13.79
CA VAL A 77 4.62 8.90 13.81
C VAL A 77 4.09 9.17 15.20
#